data_AF-A0A511YJ99-F1
#
_entry.id   AF-A0A511YJ99-F1
#
_cell.length_a   1.000
_cell.length_b   1.000
_cell.length_c   1.000
_cell.angle_alpha   90.00
_cell.angle_beta   90.00
_cell.angle_gamma   90.00
#
_symmetry.space_group_name_H-M   'P 1'
#
loop_
_entity.id
_entity.type
_entity.pdbx_description
1 polymer ?
#
loop_
_entity_poly.entity_id
_entity_poly.type
_entity_poly.pdbx_seq_one_letter_code
_entity_poly.pdbx_strand_id
1 'polypeptide(L)'
;MSLEEFIDYHKNIHAPLFCSIPETELYVRKYVVNHPVVTEIFPKPLYDAVVEIYFDSFEDFNTFFSSENYLTKVHPDEPNFFDTVNYIAMANKETIVKADA
;
A
#
# COMPACT_ATOMS: atom_id res chain seq x y z
N MET A 1 -6.14 6.93 15.01
CA MET A 1 -6.92 7.97 14.29
C MET A 1 -8.29 7.41 13.94
N SER A 2 -9.25 8.25 13.58
CA SER A 2 -10.51 7.81 12.98
C SER A 2 -10.28 7.23 11.58
N LEU A 3 -11.27 6.49 11.04
CA LEU A 3 -11.17 5.92 9.69
C LEU A 3 -11.05 7.01 8.62
N GLU A 4 -11.77 8.13 8.76
CA GLU A 4 -11.71 9.24 7.81
C GLU A 4 -10.32 9.88 7.79
N GLU A 5 -9.74 10.14 8.97
CA GLU A 5 -8.37 10.65 9.09
C GLU A 5 -7.34 9.67 8.51
N PHE A 6 -7.52 8.36 8.72
CA PHE A 6 -6.67 7.33 8.13
C PHE A 6 -6.73 7.35 6.60
N ILE A 7 -7.93 7.36 6.02
CA ILE A 7 -8.13 7.41 4.57
C ILE A 7 -7.51 8.69 3.99
N ASP A 8 -7.74 9.83 4.63
CA ASP A 8 -7.20 11.12 4.20
C ASP A 8 -5.67 11.13 4.26
N TYR A 9 -5.08 10.67 5.37
CA TYR A 9 -3.62 10.57 5.52
C TYR A 9 -3.02 9.65 4.47
N HIS A 10 -3.58 8.45 4.30
CA HIS A 10 -3.07 7.48 3.35
C HIS A 10 -3.11 8.04 1.93
N LYS A 11 -4.24 8.63 1.53
CA LYS A 11 -4.44 9.14 0.17
C LYS A 11 -3.66 10.42 -0.14
N ASN A 12 -3.61 11.36 0.81
CA ASN A 12 -3.14 12.73 0.53
C ASN A 12 -1.73 13.01 1.09
N ILE A 13 -1.20 12.14 1.95
CA ILE A 13 0.16 12.28 2.52
C ILE A 13 1.01 11.09 2.13
N HIS A 14 0.66 9.89 2.59
CA HIS A 14 1.52 8.73 2.43
C HIS A 14 1.66 8.28 0.98
N ALA A 15 0.56 8.16 0.22
CA ALA A 15 0.61 7.71 -1.16
C ALA A 15 1.41 8.69 -2.08
N PRO A 16 1.22 10.02 -2.00
CA PRO A 16 2.09 10.96 -2.72
C PRO A 16 3.56 10.88 -2.30
N LEU A 17 3.85 10.70 -1.00
CA LEU A 17 5.21 10.52 -0.50
C LEU A 17 5.85 9.26 -1.06
N PHE A 18 5.14 8.12 -1.02
CA PHE A 18 5.57 6.87 -1.63
C PHE A 18 5.87 7.05 -3.12
N CYS A 19 5.00 7.75 -3.86
CA CYS A 19 5.22 8.02 -5.29
C CYS A 19 6.31 9.06 -5.58
N SER A 20 6.80 9.80 -4.59
CA SER A 20 7.77 10.88 -4.79
C SER A 20 9.23 10.42 -4.92
N ILE A 21 9.54 9.19 -4.50
CA ILE A 21 10.89 8.64 -4.56
C ILE A 21 11.16 8.05 -5.96
N PRO A 22 12.39 8.18 -6.49
CA PRO A 22 12.71 7.69 -7.85
C PRO A 22 12.53 6.17 -8.00
N GLU A 23 12.69 5.41 -6.90
CA GLU A 23 12.52 3.96 -6.88
C GLU A 23 11.10 3.53 -7.24
N THR A 24 10.09 4.36 -6.97
CA THR A 24 8.70 4.07 -7.34
C THR A 24 8.55 4.01 -8.86
N GLU A 25 9.10 4.98 -9.59
CA GLU A 25 9.09 4.97 -11.06
C GLU A 25 9.89 3.79 -11.63
N LEU A 26 11.02 3.44 -10.99
CA LEU A 26 11.90 2.38 -11.48
C LEU A 26 11.31 0.97 -11.28
N TYR A 27 10.72 0.70 -10.11
CA TYR A 27 10.41 -0.66 -9.68
C TYR A 27 8.91 -0.95 -9.52
N VAL A 28 8.09 0.04 -9.20
CA VAL A 28 6.66 -0.17 -8.93
C VAL A 28 5.87 -0.09 -10.24
N ARG A 29 5.12 -1.15 -10.56
CA ARG A 29 4.30 -1.26 -11.78
C ARG A 29 2.85 -0.86 -11.55
N LYS A 30 2.36 -1.08 -10.34
CA LYS A 30 1.03 -0.64 -9.88
C LYS A 30 1.09 -0.41 -8.38
N TYR A 31 0.39 0.62 -7.93
CA TYR A 31 0.13 0.88 -6.51
C TYR A 31 -1.36 1.13 -6.34
N VAL A 32 -2.05 0.21 -5.68
CA VAL A 32 -3.51 0.25 -5.49
C VAL A 32 -3.80 0.30 -4.00
N VAL A 33 -4.68 1.19 -3.60
CA VAL A 33 -5.14 1.34 -2.22
C VAL A 33 -6.67 1.19 -2.21
N ASN A 34 -7.14 0.14 -1.55
CA ASN A 34 -8.56 -0.16 -1.39
C ASN A 34 -8.97 0.09 0.06
N HIS A 35 -9.83 1.08 0.27
CA HIS A 35 -10.48 1.31 1.56
C HIS A 35 -11.85 0.60 1.55
N PRO A 36 -12.15 -0.26 2.53
CA PRO A 36 -13.38 -1.01 2.53
C PRO A 36 -14.57 -0.09 2.81
N VAL A 37 -15.67 -0.35 2.11
CA VAL A 37 -16.94 0.35 2.33
C VAL A 37 -17.80 -0.45 3.32
N VAL A 38 -18.25 0.20 4.38
CA VAL A 38 -19.17 -0.42 5.34
C VAL A 38 -20.57 -0.48 4.72
N THR A 39 -21.16 -1.68 4.70
CA THR A 39 -22.52 -1.91 4.19
C THR A 39 -23.26 -2.86 5.13
N GLU A 40 -24.59 -2.88 5.07
CA GLU A 40 -25.41 -3.78 5.90
C GLU A 40 -25.38 -5.24 5.42
N ILE A 41 -24.97 -5.48 4.17
CA ILE A 41 -25.02 -6.80 3.52
C ILE A 41 -23.72 -7.60 3.63
N PHE A 42 -22.62 -6.95 4.01
CA PHE A 42 -21.32 -7.59 4.21
C PHE A 42 -20.89 -7.49 5.69
N PRO A 43 -20.09 -8.46 6.17
CA PRO A 43 -19.48 -8.35 7.49
C PRO A 43 -18.67 -7.06 7.65
N LYS A 44 -18.56 -6.58 8.88
CA LYS A 44 -17.67 -5.47 9.20
C LYS A 44 -16.23 -5.82 8.77
N PRO A 45 -15.51 -4.92 8.08
CA PRO A 45 -14.11 -5.14 7.72
C PRO A 45 -13.23 -5.36 8.95
N LEU A 46 -12.25 -6.27 8.82
CA LEU A 46 -11.24 -6.52 9.86
C LEU A 46 -10.02 -5.59 9.74
N TYR A 47 -9.80 -5.01 8.56
CA TYR A 47 -8.70 -4.11 8.25
C TYR A 47 -9.25 -2.84 7.61
N ASP A 48 -8.58 -1.71 7.82
CA ASP A 48 -9.01 -0.40 7.31
C ASP A 48 -8.56 -0.14 5.86
N ALA A 49 -7.62 -0.94 5.33
CA ALA A 49 -7.20 -0.90 3.94
C ALA A 49 -6.67 -2.26 3.44
N VAL A 50 -6.69 -2.43 2.12
CA VAL A 50 -5.90 -3.43 1.39
C VAL A 50 -5.03 -2.68 0.38
N VAL A 51 -3.72 -2.90 0.45
CA VAL A 51 -2.74 -2.28 -0.44
C VAL A 51 -2.12 -3.35 -1.32
N GLU A 52 -2.04 -3.07 -2.62
CA GLU A 52 -1.39 -3.94 -3.59
C GLU A 52 -0.29 -3.16 -4.29
N ILE A 53 0.93 -3.70 -4.26
CA ILE A 53 2.10 -3.12 -4.92
C ILE A 53 2.68 -4.19 -5.84
N TYR A 54 2.83 -3.84 -7.11
CA TYR A 54 3.26 -4.76 -8.14
C TYR A 54 4.69 -4.45 -8.55
N PHE A 55 5.48 -5.50 -8.69
CA PHE A 55 6.88 -5.45 -9.13
C PHE A 55 7.07 -6.49 -10.24
N ASP A 56 8.03 -6.28 -11.13
CA ASP A 56 8.37 -7.28 -12.16
C ASP A 56 9.02 -8.52 -11.53
N SER A 57 9.72 -8.35 -10.41
CA SER A 57 10.41 -9.42 -9.70
C SER A 57 10.49 -9.19 -8.19
N PHE A 58 10.81 -10.24 -7.43
CA PHE A 58 11.15 -10.10 -6.01
C PHE A 58 12.49 -9.38 -5.78
N GLU A 59 13.39 -9.37 -6.76
CA GLU A 59 14.63 -8.60 -6.68
C GLU A 59 14.33 -7.10 -6.71
N ASP A 60 13.41 -6.67 -7.57
CA ASP A 60 12.94 -5.28 -7.61
C ASP A 60 12.22 -4.89 -6.31
N PHE A 61 11.35 -5.78 -5.79
CA PHE A 61 10.72 -5.60 -4.48
C PHE A 61 11.78 -5.37 -3.38
N ASN A 62 12.77 -6.27 -3.28
CA ASN A 62 13.80 -6.16 -2.25
C ASN A 62 14.64 -4.90 -2.43
N THR A 63 15.02 -4.57 -3.68
CA THR A 63 15.78 -3.36 -4.00
C THR A 63 15.01 -2.10 -3.62
N PHE A 64 13.70 -2.04 -3.92
CA PHE A 64 12.84 -0.93 -3.54
C PHE A 64 12.78 -0.74 -2.02
N PHE A 65 12.41 -1.79 -1.28
CA PHE A 65 12.20 -1.73 0.17
C PHE A 65 13.50 -1.63 0.99
N SER A 66 14.66 -1.89 0.38
CA SER A 66 15.97 -1.66 0.99
C SER A 66 16.65 -0.37 0.54
N SER A 67 16.01 0.41 -0.34
CA SER A 67 16.57 1.66 -0.85
C SER A 67 16.69 2.72 0.24
N GLU A 68 17.71 3.58 0.13
CA GLU A 68 17.94 4.66 1.10
C GLU A 68 16.74 5.62 1.15
N ASN A 69 16.14 5.98 0.00
CA ASN A 69 14.99 6.88 -0.03
C ASN A 69 13.77 6.27 0.66
N TYR A 70 13.47 4.99 0.43
CA TYR A 70 12.38 4.34 1.15
C TYR A 70 12.65 4.33 2.66
N LEU A 71 13.82 3.84 3.08
CA LEU A 71 14.16 3.66 4.49
C LEU A 71 14.22 4.98 5.27
N THR A 72 14.63 6.08 4.63
CA THR A 72 14.84 7.38 5.31
C THR A 72 13.71 8.38 5.11
N LYS A 73 12.87 8.23 4.07
CA LYS A 73 11.79 9.18 3.76
C LYS A 73 10.41 8.57 3.93
N VAL A 74 10.19 7.34 3.46
CA VAL A 74 8.85 6.71 3.40
C VAL A 74 8.59 5.86 4.63
N HIS A 75 9.47 4.91 4.96
CA HIS A 75 9.30 4.01 6.09
C HIS A 75 9.09 4.73 7.45
N PRO A 76 9.75 5.86 7.75
CA PRO A 76 9.49 6.60 8.99
C PRO A 76 8.08 7.21 9.07
N ASP A 77 7.38 7.35 7.93
CA ASP A 77 6.01 7.88 7.85
C ASP A 77 4.94 6.83 8.21
N GLU A 78 5.22 5.57 7.93
CA GLU A 78 4.31 4.43 8.16
C GLU A 78 3.69 4.37 9.57
N PRO A 79 4.47 4.45 10.68
CA PRO A 79 3.91 4.40 12.03
C PRO A 79 3.06 5.64 12.40
N ASN A 80 3.05 6.71 11.59
CA ASN A 80 2.22 7.86 11.86
C ASN A 80 0.73 7.60 11.59
N PHE A 81 0.40 6.62 10.73
CA PHE A 81 -0.97 6.45 10.27
C PHE A 81 -1.53 5.02 10.32
N PHE A 82 -0.72 3.97 10.27
CA PHE A 82 -1.21 2.60 10.40
C PHE A 82 -0.48 1.79 11.46
N ASP A 83 -1.09 0.68 11.84
CA ASP A 83 -0.53 -0.27 12.80
C ASP A 83 0.54 -1.15 12.13
N THR A 84 1.81 -0.79 12.33
CA THR A 84 2.96 -1.51 11.78
C THR A 84 3.27 -2.83 12.52
N VAL A 85 2.52 -3.17 13.58
CA VAL A 85 2.67 -4.40 14.36
C VAL A 85 1.66 -5.47 13.92
N ASN A 86 0.43 -5.07 13.60
CA ASN A 86 -0.68 -6.01 13.36
C ASN A 86 -1.12 -6.10 11.89
N TYR A 87 -0.38 -5.51 10.95
CA TYR A 87 -0.64 -5.69 9.52
C TYR A 87 -0.18 -7.08 9.03
N ILE A 88 -0.73 -7.52 7.90
CA ILE A 88 -0.33 -8.75 7.23
C ILE A 88 0.18 -8.41 5.84
N ALA A 89 1.36 -8.91 5.48
CA ALA A 89 1.88 -8.89 4.11
C ALA A 89 1.86 -10.30 3.52
N MET A 90 1.45 -10.39 2.25
CA MET A 90 1.50 -11.64 1.48
C MET A 90 2.10 -11.35 0.11
N ALA A 91 3.05 -12.19 -0.29
CA ALA A 91 3.55 -12.13 -1.65
C ALA A 91 2.64 -12.97 -2.55
N ASN A 92 2.11 -12.34 -3.60
CA ASN A 92 1.07 -12.92 -4.44
C ASN A 92 1.53 -13.00 -5.90
N LYS A 93 0.96 -13.95 -6.64
CA LYS A 93 0.99 -13.96 -8.11
C LYS A 93 -0.41 -13.63 -8.60
N GLU A 94 -0.58 -12.44 -9.18
CA GLU A 94 -1.85 -12.05 -9.78
C GLU A 94 -2.23 -13.05 -10.90
N THR A 95 -3.46 -13.56 -10.85
CA THR A 95 -4.06 -14.34 -11.93
C THR A 95 -5.36 -13.66 -12.33
N ILE A 96 -5.35 -12.96 -13.46
CA ILE A 96 -6.52 -12.28 -13.98
C ILE A 96 -7.44 -13.32 -14.63
N VAL A 97 -8.55 -13.65 -13.97
CA VAL A 97 -9.59 -14.56 -14.50
C VAL A 97 -10.57 -13.82 -15.43
N LYS A 98 -10.85 -12.55 -15.11
CA LYS A 98 -11.64 -11.61 -15.92
C LYS A 98 -11.17 -10.20 -15.56
N ALA A 99 -10.79 -9.42 -16.56
CA ALA A 99 -10.54 -7.99 -16.44
C ALA A 99 -11.67 -7.22 -17.12
N ASP A 100 -11.53 -5.89 -17.17
CA ASP A 100 -12.42 -5.01 -17.92
C ASP A 100 -12.62 -5.49 -19.37
N ALA A 101 -13.78 -5.15 -19.95
CA ALA A 101 -14.08 -5.46 -21.35
C ALA A 101 -13.23 -4.62 -22.30
#